data_AF-A0A1W9WT17-F1
#
_entry.id   AF-A0A1W9WT17-F1
#
_cell.length_a   1.000
_cell.length_b   1.000
_cell.length_c   1.000
_cell.angle_alpha   90.00
_cell.angle_beta   90.00
_cell.angle_gamma   90.00
#
_symmetry.space_group_name_H-M   'P 1'
#
loop_
_entity.id
_entity.type
_entity.pdbx_description
1 polymer ?
#
loop_
_entity_poly.entity_id
_entity_poly.type
_entity_poly.pdbx_seq_one_letter_code
_entity_poly.pdbx_strand_id
1 'polypeptide(L)'
;MPILIVLSLLIQIAFVVHVIKTGRDRKWLWIILFLPLLGCLFYFFMEMWPDLRRSRTGKKAATQVLKTVEPHRDLKRLAEKLEIYDSVENKVKLAKECAAAGLYDQAIDLYNRALGGIYKDDPYIMLGLATALFHQGDYAKTKDTLTRLIEENPNFKSQEGHLLFARTLEALQENEAALEEYAVLASYYSSYEAKCRYALLLKKLGQTEKAHQLFNDILTRAKQLPKNYRKAQKQWIEIASQQLD
;
A
#
# COMPACT_ATOMS: atom_id res chain seq x y z
N MET A 1 15.01 39.48 -10.00
CA MET A 1 16.41 39.63 -9.54
C MET A 1 16.60 39.37 -8.04
N PRO A 2 15.88 40.00 -7.09
CA PRO A 2 16.15 39.79 -5.65
C PRO A 2 15.80 38.38 -5.16
N ILE A 3 14.76 37.75 -5.72
CA ILE A 3 14.29 36.41 -5.31
C ILE A 3 15.34 35.32 -5.62
N LEU A 4 16.02 35.40 -6.76
CA LEU A 4 17.05 34.42 -7.13
C LEU A 4 18.28 34.52 -6.21
N ILE A 5 18.61 35.74 -5.77
CA ILE A 5 19.72 35.98 -4.84
C ILE A 5 19.37 35.44 -3.46
N VAL A 6 18.15 35.69 -2.96
CA VAL A 6 17.67 35.15 -1.69
C VAL A 6 17.62 33.62 -1.72
N LEU A 7 17.13 33.03 -2.82
CA LEU A 7 17.09 31.58 -2.99
C LEU A 7 18.50 30.98 -3.03
N SER A 8 19.44 31.61 -3.74
CA SER A 8 20.85 31.18 -3.77
C SER A 8 21.49 31.23 -2.38
N LEU A 9 21.23 32.29 -1.60
CA LEU A 9 21.74 32.44 -0.24
C LEU A 9 21.19 31.37 0.70
N LEU A 10 19.89 31.07 0.62
CA LEU A 10 19.27 30.01 1.43
C LEU A 10 19.87 28.64 1.13
N ILE A 11 20.10 28.34 -0.15
CA ILE A 11 20.74 27.10 -0.59
C ILE A 11 22.16 27.02 -0.04
N GLN A 12 22.93 28.10 -0.15
CA GLN A 12 24.32 28.15 0.31
C GLN A 12 24.42 27.95 1.84
N ILE A 13 23.54 28.58 2.61
CA ILE A 13 23.45 28.41 4.06
C ILE A 13 23.13 26.95 4.41
N ALA A 14 22.20 26.31 3.69
CA ALA A 14 21.84 24.92 3.93
C ALA A 14 23.03 23.97 3.72
N PHE A 15 23.83 24.18 2.67
CA PHE A 15 25.05 23.39 2.42
C PHE A 15 26.15 23.62 3.46
N VAL A 16 26.36 24.87 3.89
CA VAL A 16 27.31 25.19 4.97
C VAL A 16 26.92 24.50 6.28
N VAL A 17 25.64 24.58 6.67
CA VAL A 17 25.11 23.88 7.86
C VAL A 17 25.28 22.37 7.74
N HIS A 18 25.07 21.81 6.55
CA HIS A 18 25.25 20.38 6.30
C HIS A 18 26.71 19.94 6.47
N VAL A 19 27.68 20.68 5.93
CA VAL A 19 29.12 20.40 6.09
C VAL A 19 29.52 20.38 7.56
N ILE A 20 29.06 21.37 8.34
CA ILE A 20 29.38 21.48 9.77
C ILE A 20 28.76 20.32 10.56
N LYS A 21 27.49 19.98 10.29
CA LYS A 21 26.80 18.88 10.98
C LYS A 21 27.34 17.49 10.62
N THR A 22 27.85 17.30 9.42
CA THR A 22 28.38 16.01 8.95
C THR A 22 29.87 15.82 9.22
N GLY A 23 30.56 16.85 9.74
CA GLY A 23 31.99 16.78 10.08
C GLY A 23 32.91 16.63 8.87
N ARG A 24 32.44 16.99 7.67
CA ARG A 24 33.18 16.85 6.41
C ARG A 24 34.33 17.88 6.32
N ASP A 25 35.29 17.63 5.42
CA ASP A 25 36.52 18.43 5.32
C ASP A 25 36.20 19.93 5.21
N ARG A 26 36.79 20.73 6.13
CA ARG A 26 36.58 22.17 6.25
C ARG A 26 36.96 22.93 4.99
N LYS A 27 37.74 22.34 4.08
CA LYS A 27 38.04 22.90 2.76
C LYS A 27 36.80 23.18 1.92
N TRP A 28 35.73 22.40 2.07
CA TRP A 28 34.48 22.61 1.33
C TRP A 28 33.75 23.90 1.73
N LEU A 29 33.89 24.35 2.98
CA LEU A 29 33.33 25.63 3.42
C LEU A 29 33.94 26.81 2.65
N TRP A 30 35.26 26.77 2.42
CA TRP A 30 35.96 27.79 1.65
C TRP A 30 35.53 27.80 0.17
N ILE A 31 35.37 26.62 -0.44
CA ILE A 31 34.93 26.49 -1.83
C ILE A 31 33.50 27.00 -2.03
N ILE A 32 32.58 26.64 -1.12
CA ILE A 32 31.17 27.08 -1.17
C ILE A 32 31.04 28.59 -0.91
N LEU A 33 31.89 29.16 -0.05
CA LEU A 33 31.87 30.59 0.26
C LEU A 33 32.36 31.45 -0.91
N PHE A 34 33.47 31.06 -1.56
CA PHE A 34 34.07 31.83 -2.65
C PHE A 34 33.40 31.63 -4.00
N LEU A 35 32.82 30.46 -4.26
CA LEU A 35 32.05 30.17 -5.47
C LEU A 35 30.66 29.66 -5.06
N PRO A 36 29.67 30.55 -4.82
CA PRO A 36 28.38 30.15 -4.27
C PRO A 36 27.65 29.08 -5.08
N LEU A 37 27.35 29.34 -6.35
CA LEU A 37 26.58 28.43 -7.20
C LEU A 37 27.42 27.22 -7.62
N LEU A 38 28.65 27.45 -8.11
CA LEU A 38 29.53 26.35 -8.55
C LEU A 38 29.99 25.47 -7.39
N GLY A 39 30.32 26.05 -6.24
CA GLY A 39 30.78 25.33 -5.05
C GLY A 39 29.68 24.45 -4.45
N CYS A 40 28.43 24.93 -4.42
CA CYS A 40 27.28 24.09 -4.06
C CYS A 40 27.09 22.93 -5.04
N LEU A 41 27.25 23.17 -6.34
CA LEU A 41 27.06 22.17 -7.40
C LEU A 41 28.16 21.09 -7.35
N PHE A 42 29.43 21.49 -7.17
CA PHE A 42 30.55 20.57 -7.00
C PHE A 42 30.43 19.75 -5.71
N TYR A 43 30.07 20.37 -4.59
CA TYR A 43 29.86 19.67 -3.32
C TYR A 43 28.72 18.64 -3.42
N PHE A 44 27.62 19.02 -4.07
CA PHE A 44 26.49 18.13 -4.32
C PHE A 44 26.94 16.87 -5.10
N PHE A 45 27.67 17.05 -6.21
CA PHE A 45 28.06 15.93 -7.08
C PHE A 45 29.19 15.07 -6.52
N MET A 46 30.22 15.66 -5.93
CA MET A 46 31.39 14.92 -5.45
C MET A 46 31.17 14.28 -4.08
N GLU A 47 30.47 14.95 -3.17
CA GLU A 47 30.46 14.55 -1.77
C GLU A 47 29.06 14.08 -1.31
N MET A 48 27.99 14.78 -1.70
CA MET A 48 26.65 14.45 -1.23
C MET A 48 25.98 13.32 -2.04
N TRP A 49 26.12 13.32 -3.36
CA TRP A 49 25.55 12.32 -4.27
C TRP A 49 26.01 10.87 -4.00
N PRO A 50 27.31 10.55 -3.81
CA PRO A 50 27.75 9.18 -3.56
C PRO A 50 27.25 8.61 -2.22
N ASP A 51 27.17 9.43 -1.18
CA ASP A 51 26.65 9.00 0.13
C ASP A 51 25.13 8.81 0.13
N LEU A 52 24.41 9.66 -0.62
CA LEU A 52 22.97 9.47 -0.83
C LEU A 52 22.69 8.13 -1.51
N ARG A 53 23.50 7.75 -2.50
CA ARG A 53 23.38 6.48 -3.25
C ARG A 53 23.76 5.24 -2.41
N ARG A 54 24.62 5.37 -1.40
CA ARG A 54 25.02 4.30 -0.47
C ARG A 54 24.05 4.11 0.71
N SER A 55 23.36 5.16 1.15
CA SER A 55 22.43 5.09 2.29
C SER A 55 21.12 4.33 1.97
N ARG A 56 20.57 3.59 2.95
CA ARG A 56 19.25 2.92 2.82
C ARG A 56 18.11 3.91 2.55
N THR A 57 18.23 5.14 3.07
CA THR A 57 17.25 6.22 2.90
C THR A 57 17.27 6.80 1.49
N GLY A 58 18.45 7.02 0.90
CA GLY A 58 18.57 7.50 -0.47
C GLY A 58 18.16 6.46 -1.52
N LYS A 59 18.39 5.15 -1.26
CA LYS A 59 17.81 4.08 -2.07
C LYS A 59 16.27 4.12 -2.08
N LYS A 60 15.65 4.26 -0.90
CA LYS A 60 14.17 4.38 -0.79
C LYS A 60 13.63 5.63 -1.48
N ALA A 61 14.28 6.77 -1.28
CA ALA A 61 13.88 8.03 -1.92
C ALA A 61 14.04 7.95 -3.45
N ALA A 62 15.13 7.36 -3.95
CA ALA A 62 15.33 7.16 -5.39
C ALA A 62 14.28 6.21 -5.99
N THR A 63 13.97 5.08 -5.34
CA THR A 63 12.89 4.19 -5.79
C THR A 63 11.54 4.88 -5.79
N GLN A 64 11.25 5.71 -4.80
CA GLN A 64 9.99 6.43 -4.69
C GLN A 64 9.86 7.54 -5.75
N VAL A 65 10.95 8.24 -6.07
CA VAL A 65 11.02 9.22 -7.17
C VAL A 65 10.96 8.53 -8.54
N LEU A 66 11.62 7.38 -8.73
CA LEU A 66 11.51 6.58 -9.95
C LEU A 66 10.07 6.10 -10.19
N LYS A 67 9.35 5.71 -9.13
CA LYS A 67 7.94 5.33 -9.21
C LYS A 67 7.01 6.49 -9.57
N THR A 68 7.36 7.73 -9.23
CA THR A 68 6.56 8.91 -9.60
C THR A 68 6.91 9.48 -10.98
N VAL A 69 8.13 9.27 -11.47
CA VAL A 69 8.57 9.78 -12.79
C VAL A 69 8.22 8.81 -13.93
N GLU A 70 8.27 7.50 -13.70
CA GLU A 70 7.80 6.49 -14.68
C GLU A 70 7.04 5.35 -13.98
N PRO A 71 5.75 5.53 -13.64
CA PRO A 71 4.92 4.51 -12.99
C PRO A 71 4.87 3.17 -13.77
N HIS A 72 5.08 3.21 -15.09
CA HIS A 72 4.91 2.07 -16.00
C HIS A 72 6.21 1.37 -16.41
N ARG A 73 7.39 1.82 -15.95
CA ARG A 73 8.67 1.21 -16.36
C ARG A 73 8.79 -0.24 -15.89
N ASP A 74 8.29 -0.53 -14.70
CA ASP A 74 8.28 -1.88 -14.15
C ASP A 74 7.28 -2.78 -14.90
N LEU A 75 6.13 -2.25 -15.34
CA LEU A 75 5.15 -2.96 -16.15
C LEU A 75 5.72 -3.33 -17.52
N LYS A 76 6.33 -2.37 -18.23
CA LYS A 76 6.94 -2.63 -19.55
C LYS A 76 8.00 -3.72 -19.46
N ARG A 77 8.90 -3.63 -18.49
CA ARG A 77 9.94 -4.65 -18.26
C ARG A 77 9.35 -6.03 -17.92
N LEU A 78 8.26 -6.09 -17.17
CA LEU A 78 7.60 -7.35 -16.83
C LEU A 78 6.84 -7.94 -18.03
N ALA A 79 6.23 -7.10 -18.86
CA ALA A 79 5.62 -7.51 -20.12
C ALA A 79 6.68 -8.09 -21.08
N GLU A 80 7.81 -7.39 -21.28
CA GLU A 80 8.93 -7.89 -22.09
C GLU A 80 9.46 -9.24 -21.57
N LYS A 81 9.57 -9.40 -20.24
CA LYS A 81 9.98 -10.69 -19.65
C LYS A 81 8.97 -11.81 -19.89
N LEU A 82 7.67 -11.49 -19.89
CA LEU A 82 6.62 -12.46 -20.17
C LEU A 82 6.63 -12.88 -21.64
N GLU A 83 6.90 -11.95 -22.55
CA GLU A 83 7.07 -12.26 -23.99
C GLU A 83 8.25 -13.21 -24.25
N ILE A 84 9.35 -13.04 -23.50
CA ILE A 84 10.52 -13.92 -23.61
C ILE A 84 10.27 -15.28 -22.93
N TYR A 85 9.58 -15.29 -21.78
CA TYR A 85 9.33 -16.49 -20.99
C TYR A 85 7.91 -16.49 -20.38
N ASP A 86 7.01 -17.24 -21.02
CA ASP A 86 5.59 -17.33 -20.65
C ASP A 86 5.33 -18.25 -19.44
N SER A 87 5.90 -17.91 -18.27
CA SER A 87 5.68 -18.67 -17.03
C SER A 87 4.51 -18.14 -16.20
N VAL A 88 3.90 -19.04 -15.41
CA VAL A 88 2.86 -18.68 -14.44
C VAL A 88 3.37 -17.65 -13.43
N GLU A 89 4.60 -17.79 -12.95
CA GLU A 89 5.21 -16.82 -12.04
C GLU A 89 5.31 -15.42 -12.67
N ASN A 90 5.74 -15.33 -13.94
CA ASN A 90 5.82 -14.06 -14.65
C ASN A 90 4.43 -13.44 -14.86
N LYS A 91 3.41 -14.24 -15.20
CA LYS A 91 2.02 -13.79 -15.32
C LYS A 91 1.52 -13.19 -14.01
N VAL A 92 1.67 -13.93 -12.90
CA VAL A 92 1.22 -13.49 -11.57
C VAL A 92 1.95 -12.22 -11.14
N LYS A 93 3.25 -12.11 -11.40
CA LYS A 93 4.03 -10.93 -11.05
C LYS A 93 3.59 -9.70 -11.84
N LEU A 94 3.38 -9.84 -13.15
CA LEU A 94 2.84 -8.77 -13.98
C LEU A 94 1.41 -8.41 -13.54
N ALA A 95 0.56 -9.39 -13.25
CA ALA A 95 -0.82 -9.17 -12.78
C ALA A 95 -0.86 -8.34 -11.49
N LYS A 96 0.03 -8.63 -10.52
CA LYS A 96 0.15 -7.86 -9.28
C LYS A 96 0.51 -6.39 -9.52
N GLU A 97 1.47 -6.13 -10.41
CA GLU A 97 1.85 -4.76 -10.75
C GLU A 97 0.74 -4.06 -11.55
N CYS A 98 0.04 -4.75 -12.45
CA CYS A 98 -1.12 -4.21 -13.16
C CYS A 98 -2.22 -3.80 -12.17
N ALA A 99 -2.56 -4.67 -11.21
CA ALA A 99 -3.55 -4.36 -10.19
C ALA A 99 -3.13 -3.18 -9.30
N ALA A 100 -1.84 -3.10 -8.92
CA ALA A 100 -1.30 -1.98 -8.15
C ALA A 100 -1.34 -0.65 -8.94
N ALA A 101 -1.27 -0.72 -10.27
CA ALA A 101 -1.40 0.43 -11.18
C ALA A 101 -2.87 0.77 -11.54
N GLY A 102 -3.85 0.03 -11.02
CA GLY A 102 -5.28 0.21 -11.36
C GLY A 102 -5.70 -0.39 -12.70
N LEU A 103 -4.83 -1.14 -13.36
CA LEU A 103 -5.10 -1.82 -14.64
C LEU A 103 -5.77 -3.19 -14.37
N TYR A 104 -6.98 -3.15 -13.82
CA TYR A 104 -7.65 -4.36 -13.32
C TYR A 104 -8.00 -5.35 -14.43
N ASP A 105 -8.45 -4.88 -15.61
CA ASP A 105 -8.76 -5.76 -16.75
C ASP A 105 -7.56 -6.62 -17.17
N GLN A 106 -6.39 -5.98 -17.27
CA GLN A 106 -5.14 -6.67 -17.63
C GLN A 106 -4.68 -7.63 -16.53
N ALA A 107 -4.84 -7.22 -15.27
CA ALA A 107 -4.53 -8.10 -14.14
C ALA A 107 -5.40 -9.36 -14.14
N ILE A 108 -6.71 -9.20 -14.40
CA ILE A 108 -7.69 -10.28 -14.45
C ILE A 108 -7.37 -11.26 -15.59
N ASP A 109 -7.06 -10.77 -16.80
CA ASP A 109 -6.62 -11.63 -17.92
C ASP A 109 -5.39 -12.46 -17.55
N LEU A 110 -4.37 -11.82 -16.98
CA LEU A 110 -3.13 -12.49 -16.59
C LEU A 110 -3.36 -13.53 -15.49
N TYR A 111 -4.20 -13.24 -14.50
CA TYR A 111 -4.56 -14.20 -13.46
C TYR A 111 -5.34 -15.39 -14.03
N ASN A 112 -6.33 -15.15 -14.90
CA ASN A 112 -7.08 -16.24 -15.55
C ASN A 112 -6.16 -17.15 -16.38
N ARG A 113 -5.23 -16.57 -17.13
CA ARG A 113 -4.21 -17.32 -17.89
C ARG A 113 -3.21 -18.05 -16.98
N ALA A 114 -2.99 -17.55 -15.77
CA ALA A 114 -2.14 -18.19 -14.76
C ALA A 114 -2.84 -19.39 -14.10
N LEU A 115 -4.18 -19.36 -13.97
CA LEU A 115 -5.02 -20.46 -13.46
C LEU A 115 -5.24 -21.58 -14.50
N GLY A 116 -4.20 -21.92 -15.26
CA GLY A 116 -4.21 -23.01 -16.25
C GLY A 116 -3.55 -24.29 -15.72
N GLY A 117 -4.00 -25.43 -16.24
CA GLY A 117 -3.35 -26.72 -15.98
C GLY A 117 -3.27 -27.06 -14.49
N ILE A 118 -2.05 -27.29 -13.99
CA ILE A 118 -1.80 -27.67 -12.59
C ILE A 118 -2.11 -26.55 -11.58
N TYR A 119 -2.26 -25.30 -12.03
CA TYR A 119 -2.49 -24.13 -11.18
C TYR A 119 -3.97 -23.71 -11.13
N LYS A 120 -4.88 -24.51 -11.70
CA LYS A 120 -6.31 -24.15 -11.84
C LYS A 120 -7.02 -23.78 -10.54
N ASP A 121 -6.53 -24.29 -9.41
CA ASP A 121 -7.07 -24.07 -8.08
C ASP A 121 -5.99 -23.51 -7.12
N ASP A 122 -4.91 -22.90 -7.65
CA ASP A 122 -3.86 -22.32 -6.80
C ASP A 122 -4.42 -21.19 -5.92
N PRO A 123 -4.32 -21.29 -4.59
CA PRO A 123 -5.03 -20.39 -3.70
C PRO A 123 -4.51 -18.95 -3.76
N TYR A 124 -3.21 -18.75 -4.04
CA TYR A 124 -2.62 -17.42 -4.10
C TYR A 124 -2.99 -16.70 -5.40
N ILE A 125 -3.08 -17.44 -6.50
CA ILE A 125 -3.50 -16.89 -7.80
C ILE A 125 -5.00 -16.56 -7.76
N MET A 126 -5.83 -17.45 -7.21
CA MET A 126 -7.27 -17.21 -7.02
C MET A 126 -7.55 -16.00 -6.12
N LEU A 127 -6.84 -15.86 -5.00
CA LEU A 127 -6.97 -14.69 -4.14
C LEU A 127 -6.55 -13.39 -4.86
N GLY A 128 -5.50 -13.44 -5.67
CA GLY A 128 -5.07 -12.33 -6.52
C GLY A 128 -6.14 -11.93 -7.55
N LEU A 129 -6.74 -12.92 -8.22
CA LEU A 129 -7.85 -12.72 -9.15
C LEU A 129 -9.06 -12.08 -8.47
N ALA A 130 -9.51 -12.65 -7.35
CA ALA A 130 -10.64 -12.13 -6.57
C ALA A 130 -10.41 -10.67 -6.14
N THR A 131 -9.19 -10.35 -5.71
CA THR A 131 -8.80 -8.98 -5.35
C THR A 131 -8.92 -8.02 -6.53
N ALA A 132 -8.42 -8.42 -7.71
CA ALA A 132 -8.51 -7.60 -8.92
C ALA A 132 -9.97 -7.39 -9.36
N LEU A 133 -10.80 -8.44 -9.37
CA LEU A 133 -12.23 -8.37 -9.65
C LEU A 133 -12.97 -7.43 -8.70
N PHE A 134 -12.64 -7.48 -7.40
CA PHE A 134 -13.28 -6.63 -6.40
C PHE A 134 -13.01 -5.16 -6.67
N HIS A 135 -11.76 -4.83 -7.02
CA HIS A 135 -11.37 -3.46 -7.32
C HIS A 135 -11.88 -2.97 -8.69
N GLN A 136 -12.10 -3.87 -9.64
CA GLN A 136 -12.81 -3.58 -10.89
C GLN A 136 -14.31 -3.30 -10.65
N GLY A 137 -14.88 -3.81 -9.56
CA GLY A 137 -16.29 -3.67 -9.19
C GLY A 137 -17.17 -4.87 -9.58
N ASP A 138 -16.58 -5.96 -10.07
CA ASP A 138 -17.31 -7.20 -10.39
C ASP A 138 -17.45 -8.08 -9.13
N TYR A 139 -18.29 -7.63 -8.21
CA TYR A 139 -18.48 -8.28 -6.90
C TYR A 139 -19.09 -9.67 -7.02
N ALA A 140 -19.90 -9.94 -8.04
CA ALA A 140 -20.46 -11.26 -8.29
C ALA A 140 -19.35 -12.27 -8.61
N LYS A 141 -18.48 -11.97 -9.57
CA LYS A 141 -17.33 -12.84 -9.88
C LYS A 141 -16.33 -12.92 -8.74
N THR A 142 -16.15 -11.85 -7.96
CA THR A 142 -15.33 -11.91 -6.74
C THR A 142 -15.88 -12.95 -5.78
N LYS A 143 -17.20 -12.93 -5.51
CA LYS A 143 -17.84 -13.90 -4.62
C LYS A 143 -17.65 -15.32 -5.14
N ASP A 144 -17.96 -15.58 -6.41
CA ASP A 144 -17.79 -16.90 -7.03
C ASP A 144 -16.35 -17.41 -6.91
N THR A 145 -15.37 -16.54 -7.18
CA THR A 145 -13.94 -16.89 -7.10
C THR A 145 -13.52 -17.22 -5.66
N LEU A 146 -14.00 -16.46 -4.67
CA LEU A 146 -13.69 -16.69 -3.26
C LEU A 146 -14.40 -17.92 -2.69
N THR A 147 -15.63 -18.19 -3.11
CA THR A 147 -16.36 -19.42 -2.74
C THR A 147 -15.60 -20.63 -3.26
N ARG A 148 -15.22 -20.66 -4.54
CA ARG A 148 -14.40 -21.74 -5.10
C ARG A 148 -13.04 -21.85 -4.41
N LEU A 149 -12.42 -20.72 -4.05
CA LEU A 149 -11.15 -20.72 -3.30
C LEU A 149 -11.30 -21.47 -1.97
N ILE A 150 -12.38 -21.21 -1.22
CA ILE A 150 -12.64 -21.86 0.07
C ILE A 150 -12.95 -23.35 -0.12
N GLU A 151 -13.73 -23.70 -1.14
CA GLU A 151 -14.13 -25.09 -1.45
C GLU A 151 -12.94 -25.95 -1.87
N GLU A 152 -12.12 -25.47 -2.80
CA GLU A 152 -11.00 -26.23 -3.36
C GLU A 152 -9.75 -26.19 -2.45
N ASN A 153 -9.66 -25.20 -1.56
CA ASN A 153 -8.52 -25.01 -0.67
C ASN A 153 -8.94 -24.86 0.81
N PRO A 154 -9.54 -25.89 1.44
CA PRO A 154 -10.07 -25.79 2.80
C PRO A 154 -8.99 -25.48 3.87
N ASN A 155 -7.74 -25.85 3.59
CA ASN A 155 -6.58 -25.60 4.45
C ASN A 155 -5.95 -24.22 4.24
N PHE A 156 -6.32 -23.49 3.18
CA PHE A 156 -5.80 -22.16 2.93
C PHE A 156 -6.54 -21.14 3.81
N LYS A 157 -5.85 -20.64 4.84
CA LYS A 157 -6.38 -19.62 5.75
C LYS A 157 -5.74 -18.28 5.44
N SER A 158 -6.47 -17.39 4.76
CA SER A 158 -6.04 -16.01 4.49
C SER A 158 -7.00 -15.04 5.16
N GLN A 159 -6.50 -14.31 6.15
CA GLN A 159 -7.32 -13.31 6.84
C GLN A 159 -7.75 -12.19 5.89
N GLU A 160 -6.89 -11.81 4.94
CA GLU A 160 -7.20 -10.87 3.87
C GLU A 160 -8.29 -11.41 2.93
N GLY A 161 -8.27 -12.71 2.61
CA GLY A 161 -9.30 -13.37 1.82
C GLY A 161 -10.67 -13.37 2.50
N HIS A 162 -10.72 -13.70 3.79
CA HIS A 162 -11.97 -13.61 4.57
C HIS A 162 -12.50 -12.18 4.64
N LEU A 163 -11.64 -11.19 4.87
CA LEU A 163 -12.06 -9.79 4.86
C LEU A 163 -12.57 -9.36 3.47
N LEU A 164 -11.91 -9.80 2.39
CA LEU A 164 -12.37 -9.53 1.04
C LEU A 164 -13.75 -10.16 0.77
N PHE A 165 -13.99 -11.37 1.27
CA PHE A 165 -15.29 -12.04 1.16
C PHE A 165 -16.40 -11.27 1.87
N ALA A 166 -16.19 -10.88 3.13
CA ALA A 166 -17.16 -10.07 3.89
C ALA A 166 -17.48 -8.74 3.20
N ARG A 167 -16.46 -8.05 2.66
CA ARG A 167 -16.62 -6.81 1.89
C ARG A 167 -17.38 -7.03 0.59
N THR A 168 -17.21 -8.19 -0.04
CA THR A 168 -17.91 -8.55 -1.29
C THR A 168 -19.39 -8.79 -1.01
N LEU A 169 -19.73 -9.52 0.06
CA LEU A 169 -21.11 -9.73 0.50
C LEU A 169 -21.80 -8.40 0.82
N GLU A 170 -21.10 -7.50 1.53
CA GLU A 170 -21.62 -6.16 1.81
C GLU A 170 -21.87 -5.35 0.53
N ALA A 171 -20.96 -5.41 -0.45
CA ALA A 171 -21.11 -4.72 -1.73
C ALA A 171 -22.28 -5.27 -2.57
N LEU A 172 -22.56 -6.57 -2.46
CA LEU A 172 -23.72 -7.24 -3.07
C LEU A 172 -25.03 -7.03 -2.28
N GLN A 173 -25.00 -6.28 -1.17
CA GLN A 173 -26.13 -6.05 -0.27
C GLN A 173 -26.65 -7.32 0.42
N GLU A 174 -25.85 -8.38 0.47
CA GLU A 174 -26.11 -9.61 1.24
C GLU A 174 -25.79 -9.36 2.72
N ASN A 175 -26.52 -8.43 3.32
CA ASN A 175 -26.18 -7.82 4.60
C ASN A 175 -26.12 -8.81 5.77
N GLU A 176 -27.01 -9.81 5.80
CA GLU A 176 -27.03 -10.83 6.86
C GLU A 176 -25.76 -11.70 6.82
N ALA A 177 -25.43 -12.25 5.64
CA ALA A 177 -24.21 -13.03 5.45
C ALA A 177 -22.95 -12.18 5.72
N ALA A 178 -22.95 -10.92 5.29
CA ALA A 178 -21.84 -10.00 5.58
C ALA A 178 -21.67 -9.77 7.09
N LEU A 179 -22.76 -9.60 7.85
CA LEU A 179 -22.71 -9.45 9.31
C LEU A 179 -22.11 -10.68 9.99
N GLU A 180 -22.50 -11.88 9.58
CA GLU A 180 -21.97 -13.14 10.14
C GLU A 180 -20.46 -13.25 9.90
N GLU A 181 -20.01 -13.03 8.66
CA GLU A 181 -18.59 -13.06 8.30
C GLU A 181 -17.79 -11.98 9.04
N TYR A 182 -18.32 -10.76 9.12
CA TYR A 182 -17.68 -9.68 9.87
C TYR A 182 -17.62 -9.96 11.37
N ALA A 183 -18.64 -10.58 11.96
CA ALA A 183 -18.63 -10.96 13.37
C ALA A 183 -17.54 -11.99 13.67
N VAL A 184 -17.39 -12.99 12.80
CA VAL A 184 -16.32 -13.99 12.86
C VAL A 184 -14.96 -13.30 12.75
N LEU A 185 -14.75 -12.45 11.75
CA LEU A 185 -13.51 -11.68 11.60
C LEU A 185 -13.19 -10.80 12.80
N ALA A 186 -14.18 -10.09 13.36
CA ALA A 186 -13.98 -9.19 14.49
C ALA A 186 -13.49 -9.90 15.76
N SER A 187 -13.64 -11.22 15.86
CA SER A 187 -13.20 -12.02 17.01
C SER A 187 -11.70 -12.33 17.02
N TYR A 188 -11.06 -12.49 15.85
CA TYR A 188 -9.67 -12.93 15.75
C TYR A 188 -8.79 -12.01 14.88
N TYR A 189 -9.37 -11.21 14.00
CA TYR A 189 -8.61 -10.36 13.09
C TYR A 189 -7.98 -9.20 13.85
N SER A 190 -6.66 -9.07 13.73
CA SER A 190 -5.89 -8.07 14.49
C SER A 190 -6.09 -6.64 13.99
N SER A 191 -6.59 -6.46 12.76
CA SER A 191 -6.85 -5.15 12.18
C SER A 191 -8.20 -4.59 12.64
N TYR A 192 -8.25 -3.28 12.90
CA TYR A 192 -9.50 -2.60 13.22
C TYR A 192 -10.43 -2.45 12.02
N GLU A 193 -9.95 -2.71 10.79
CA GLU A 193 -10.78 -2.66 9.59
C GLU A 193 -12.04 -3.52 9.71
N ALA A 194 -11.88 -4.81 10.00
CA ALA A 194 -13.02 -5.73 10.05
C ALA A 194 -14.04 -5.29 11.11
N LYS A 195 -13.56 -4.87 12.28
CA LYS A 195 -14.42 -4.43 13.38
C LYS A 195 -15.12 -3.10 13.10
N CYS A 196 -14.43 -2.14 12.46
CA CYS A 196 -15.05 -0.90 12.02
C CYS A 196 -16.12 -1.15 10.97
N ARG A 197 -15.83 -1.96 9.95
CA ARG A 197 -16.81 -2.31 8.90
C ARG A 197 -18.02 -3.04 9.48
N TYR A 198 -17.78 -3.98 10.40
CA TYR A 198 -18.86 -4.64 11.13
C TYR A 198 -19.78 -3.65 11.85
N ALA A 199 -19.18 -2.72 12.61
CA ALA A 199 -19.93 -1.70 13.34
C ALA A 199 -20.68 -0.73 12.41
N LEU A 200 -20.08 -0.34 11.28
CA LEU A 200 -20.72 0.48 10.26
C LEU A 200 -21.94 -0.22 9.66
N LEU A 201 -21.82 -1.51 9.31
CA LEU A 201 -22.92 -2.30 8.77
C LEU A 201 -24.04 -2.48 9.81
N LEU A 202 -23.70 -2.78 11.07
CA LEU A 202 -24.67 -2.83 12.17
C LEU A 202 -25.45 -1.52 12.32
N LYS A 203 -24.75 -0.39 12.30
CA LYS A 203 -25.38 0.95 12.39
C LYS A 203 -26.31 1.20 11.19
N LYS A 204 -25.88 0.85 9.97
CA LYS A 204 -26.70 0.97 8.74
C LYS A 204 -28.00 0.15 8.84
N LEU A 205 -27.97 -0.98 9.54
CA LEU A 205 -29.11 -1.86 9.74
C LEU A 205 -29.92 -1.54 11.02
N GLY A 206 -29.65 -0.40 11.65
CA GLY A 206 -30.38 0.08 12.84
C GLY A 206 -29.93 -0.52 14.17
N GLN A 207 -28.89 -1.37 14.20
CA GLN A 207 -28.30 -1.93 15.43
C GLN A 207 -27.27 -0.97 16.04
N THR A 208 -27.69 0.27 16.30
CA THR A 208 -26.83 1.40 16.70
C THR A 208 -26.10 1.15 18.01
N GLU A 209 -26.75 0.57 19.01
CA GLU A 209 -26.17 0.30 20.33
C GLU A 209 -24.98 -0.66 20.23
N LYS A 210 -25.13 -1.75 19.47
CA LYS A 210 -24.03 -2.70 19.23
C LYS A 210 -22.90 -2.05 18.44
N ALA A 211 -23.22 -1.24 17.43
CA ALA A 211 -22.22 -0.50 16.67
C ALA A 211 -21.41 0.44 17.57
N HIS A 212 -22.07 1.21 18.44
CA HIS A 212 -21.41 2.11 19.40
C HIS A 212 -20.51 1.36 20.39
N GLN A 213 -20.92 0.18 20.86
CA GLN A 213 -20.08 -0.66 21.72
C GLN A 213 -18.78 -1.06 21.00
N LEU A 214 -18.87 -1.46 19.72
CA LEU A 214 -17.72 -1.85 18.93
C LEU A 214 -16.78 -0.66 18.66
N PHE A 215 -17.30 0.51 18.30
CA PHE A 215 -16.49 1.71 18.10
C PHE A 215 -15.77 2.13 19.40
N ASN A 216 -16.46 2.10 20.54
CA ASN A 216 -15.86 2.40 21.84
C ASN A 216 -14.73 1.43 22.21
N ASP A 217 -14.90 0.13 21.94
CA ASP A 217 -13.84 -0.85 22.18
C ASP A 217 -12.61 -0.60 21.27
N ILE A 218 -12.82 -0.22 20.01
CA ILE A 218 -11.72 0.19 19.11
C ILE A 218 -10.95 1.37 19.70
N LEU A 219 -11.63 2.44 20.11
CA LEU A 219 -10.98 3.63 20.68
C LEU A 219 -10.26 3.32 22.00
N THR A 220 -10.85 2.47 22.83
CA THR A 220 -10.26 2.05 24.12
C THR A 220 -8.98 1.26 23.90
N ARG A 221 -8.99 0.28 22.99
CA ARG A 221 -7.78 -0.51 22.66
C ARG A 221 -6.73 0.34 21.94
N ALA A 222 -7.14 1.26 21.07
CA ALA A 222 -6.23 2.13 20.34
C ALA A 222 -5.36 3.02 21.24
N LYS A 223 -5.85 3.39 22.43
CA LYS A 223 -5.07 4.13 23.45
C LYS A 223 -3.86 3.35 23.96
N GLN A 224 -3.96 2.02 24.00
CA GLN A 224 -2.89 1.13 24.48
C GLN A 224 -1.93 0.69 23.36
N LEU A 225 -2.26 0.94 22.08
CA LEU A 225 -1.40 0.55 20.97
C LEU A 225 -0.08 1.36 20.92
N PRO A 226 1.06 0.71 20.61
CA PRO A 226 2.29 1.43 20.30
C PRO A 226 2.13 2.36 19.09
N LYS A 227 2.92 3.43 19.05
CA LYS A 227 2.81 4.51 18.05
C LYS A 227 2.80 4.01 16.59
N ASN A 228 3.63 3.03 16.26
CA ASN A 228 3.72 2.48 14.90
C ASN A 228 2.46 1.74 14.48
N TYR A 229 1.91 0.89 15.38
CA TYR A 229 0.66 0.17 15.14
C TYR A 229 -0.54 1.11 15.06
N ARG A 230 -0.59 2.11 15.96
CA ARG A 230 -1.62 3.16 15.92
C ARG A 230 -1.61 3.93 14.60
N LYS A 231 -0.41 4.23 14.05
CA LYS A 231 -0.28 4.91 12.76
C LYS A 231 -0.81 4.06 11.60
N ALA A 232 -0.55 2.76 11.61
CA ALA A 232 -1.07 1.84 10.59
C ALA A 232 -2.61 1.74 10.62
N GLN A 233 -3.21 1.83 11.81
CA GLN A 233 -4.65 1.73 12.02
C GLN A 233 -5.38 3.09 12.07
N LYS A 234 -4.68 4.19 11.76
CA LYS A 234 -5.16 5.57 11.97
C LYS A 234 -6.52 5.82 11.33
N GLN A 235 -6.69 5.43 10.07
CA GLN A 235 -7.94 5.61 9.31
C GLN A 235 -9.14 5.00 10.05
N TRP A 236 -8.99 3.77 10.57
CA TRP A 236 -10.08 3.06 11.25
C TRP A 236 -10.39 3.64 12.62
N ILE A 237 -9.38 4.14 13.33
CA ILE A 237 -9.55 4.85 14.60
C ILE A 237 -10.30 6.16 14.39
N GLU A 238 -9.98 6.91 13.33
CA GLU A 238 -10.67 8.16 12.97
C GLU A 238 -12.13 7.91 12.62
N ILE A 239 -12.42 6.88 11.81
CA ILE A 239 -13.79 6.46 11.51
C ILE A 239 -14.54 6.12 12.81
N ALA A 240 -13.95 5.34 13.71
CA ALA A 240 -14.59 4.96 14.96
C ALA A 240 -14.93 6.18 15.84
N SER A 241 -14.06 7.20 15.88
CA SER A 241 -14.31 8.45 16.60
C SER A 241 -15.51 9.19 16.01
N GLN A 242 -15.50 9.41 14.69
CA GLN A 242 -16.56 10.14 13.98
C GLN A 242 -17.95 9.51 14.10
N GLN A 243 -18.04 8.22 14.41
CA GLN A 243 -19.33 7.54 14.55
C GLN A 243 -19.96 7.67 15.94
N LEU A 244 -19.20 8.17 16.92
CA LEU A 244 -19.61 8.36 18.32
C LEU A 244 -19.77 9.84 18.71
N ASP A 245 -19.26 10.75 17.88
CA ASP A 245 -19.48 12.19 17.97
C ASP A 245 -20.86 12.58 17.38
#